data_AF-A0A845TTN2-F1
#
_entry.id   AF-A0A845TTN2-F1
#
_cell.length_a   1.000
_cell.length_b   1.000
_cell.length_c   1.000
_cell.angle_alpha   90.00
_cell.angle_beta   90.00
_cell.angle_gamma   90.00
#
_symmetry.space_group_name_H-M   'P 1'
#
loop_
_entity.id
_entity.type
_entity.pdbx_description
1 polymer ?
#
loop_
_entity_poly.entity_id
_entity_poly.type
_entity_poly.pdbx_seq_one_letter_code
_entity_poly.pdbx_strand_id
1 'polypeptide(L)'
;MRRLLLLDDDPLILHALQRTLRQCKFDVELRIEVFTDAAGALERAGEVDIDLVLSDYHMPGMNGLQFLNRFRQLQPDAVRMVLSASTEFDTAVRAINEAEVFRFIPKPWQREELQQTIVLALARRDQHTALALEQASLTAQELALRQLEADEPGITKVNWGADGSV
;
A
#
# COMPACT_ATOMS: atom_id res chain seq x y z
N MET A 1 -12.37 2.64 7.81
CA MET A 1 -11.83 3.94 7.38
C MET A 1 -10.48 3.70 6.75
N ARG A 2 -10.22 4.24 5.55
CA ARG A 2 -8.96 4.11 4.80
C ARG A 2 -8.18 5.42 4.83
N ARG A 3 -6.88 5.35 5.06
CA ARG A 3 -5.99 6.52 5.11
C ARG A 3 -5.30 6.72 3.76
N LEU A 4 -5.52 7.90 3.20
CA LEU A 4 -4.96 8.33 1.93
C LEU A 4 -4.01 9.50 2.18
N LEU A 5 -2.74 9.32 1.81
CA LEU A 5 -1.75 10.39 1.84
C LEU A 5 -1.64 11.02 0.45
N LEU A 6 -1.87 12.33 0.35
CA LEU A 6 -1.62 13.10 -0.87
C LEU A 6 -0.38 13.95 -0.68
N LEU A 7 0.54 13.91 -1.65
CA LEU A 7 1.77 14.69 -1.63
C LEU A 7 1.94 15.41 -2.97
N ASP A 8 1.99 16.74 -2.94
CA ASP A 8 2.23 17.59 -4.11
C ASP A 8 2.70 18.96 -3.59
N ASP A 9 3.76 19.53 -4.16
CA ASP A 9 4.31 20.81 -3.71
C ASP A 9 3.41 22.01 -4.10
N ASP A 10 2.43 21.81 -4.98
CA ASP A 10 1.41 22.80 -5.33
C ASP A 10 0.12 22.61 -4.50
N PRO A 11 -0.17 23.55 -3.55
CA PRO A 11 -1.40 23.51 -2.76
C PRO A 11 -2.68 23.57 -3.60
N LEU A 12 -2.66 24.19 -4.78
CA LEU A 12 -3.82 24.26 -5.68
C LEU A 12 -4.16 22.88 -6.25
N ILE A 13 -3.14 22.09 -6.57
CA ILE A 13 -3.33 20.70 -7.02
C ILE A 13 -3.91 19.85 -5.89
N LEU A 14 -3.36 19.97 -4.67
CA LEU A 14 -3.91 19.28 -3.49
C LEU A 14 -5.38 19.63 -3.25
N HIS A 15 -5.73 20.92 -3.30
CA HIS A 15 -7.12 21.36 -3.15
C HIS A 15 -8.04 20.83 -4.25
N ALA A 16 -7.57 20.82 -5.50
CA ALA A 16 -8.31 20.26 -6.62
C ALA A 16 -8.53 18.74 -6.43
N LEU A 17 -7.50 17.99 -6.05
CA LEU A 17 -7.58 16.56 -5.76
C LEU A 17 -8.56 16.28 -4.63
N GLN A 18 -8.45 16.98 -3.50
CA GLN A 18 -9.37 16.84 -2.38
C GLN A 18 -10.82 17.11 -2.80
N ARG A 19 -11.06 18.16 -3.60
CA ARG A 19 -12.40 18.46 -4.13
C ARG A 19 -12.91 17.33 -5.03
N THR A 20 -12.07 16.81 -5.93
CA THR A 20 -12.43 15.68 -6.79
C THR A 20 -12.79 14.46 -5.95
N LEU A 21 -11.96 14.09 -4.97
CA LEU A 21 -12.18 12.92 -4.12
C LEU A 21 -13.44 13.02 -3.26
N ARG A 22 -13.80 14.21 -2.79
CA ARG A 22 -15.07 14.44 -2.09
C ARG A 22 -16.30 14.27 -2.97
N GLN A 23 -16.15 14.40 -4.29
CA GLN A 23 -17.23 14.18 -5.26
C GLN A 23 -17.34 12.73 -5.72
N CYS A 24 -16.31 11.92 -5.46
CA CYS A 24 -16.31 10.50 -5.75
C CYS A 24 -17.16 9.73 -4.73
N LYS A 25 -17.69 8.59 -5.16
CA LYS A 25 -18.44 7.67 -4.29
C LYS A 25 -17.56 6.45 -4.01
N PHE A 26 -17.19 6.27 -2.75
CA PHE A 26 -16.44 5.12 -2.28
C PHE A 26 -17.31 4.32 -1.30
N ASP A 27 -17.19 3.00 -1.34
CA ASP A 27 -17.87 2.11 -0.39
C ASP A 27 -17.24 2.15 1.01
N VAL A 28 -16.10 2.82 1.15
CA VAL A 28 -15.34 2.99 2.38
C VAL A 28 -15.10 4.48 2.66
N GLU A 29 -15.11 4.84 3.94
CA GLU A 29 -14.76 6.19 4.36
C GLU A 29 -13.27 6.45 4.16
N LEU A 30 -12.93 7.57 3.50
CA LEU A 30 -11.56 8.02 3.29
C LEU A 30 -11.16 9.11 4.29
N ARG A 31 -10.05 8.90 4.99
CA ARG A 31 -9.32 9.91 5.74
C ARG A 31 -8.15 10.41 4.90
N ILE A 32 -8.25 11.64 4.41
CA ILE A 32 -7.25 12.24 3.53
C ILE A 32 -6.30 13.12 4.36
N GLU A 33 -5.01 12.83 4.30
CA GLU A 33 -3.94 13.64 4.88
C GLU A 33 -3.11 14.22 3.72
N VAL A 34 -2.83 15.52 3.74
CA VAL A 34 -2.18 16.22 2.62
C VAL A 34 -0.88 16.85 3.07
N PHE A 35 0.12 16.79 2.19
CA PHE A 35 1.47 17.27 2.43
C PHE A 35 1.99 18.02 1.21
N THR A 36 2.71 19.11 1.46
CA THR A 36 3.40 19.89 0.42
C THR A 36 4.89 19.61 0.35
N ASP A 37 5.39 18.78 1.26
CA ASP A 37 6.80 18.42 1.36
C ASP A 37 6.96 16.93 1.69
N ALA A 38 7.97 16.31 1.08
CA ALA A 38 8.22 14.88 1.22
C ALA A 38 8.70 14.50 2.64
N ALA A 39 9.34 15.42 3.37
CA ALA A 39 9.89 15.13 4.69
C ALA A 39 8.78 14.90 5.72
N GLY A 40 7.81 15.82 5.79
CA GLY A 40 6.63 15.68 6.65
C GLY A 40 5.77 14.48 6.27
N ALA A 41 5.65 14.18 4.97
CA ALA A 41 4.95 12.98 4.52
C ALA A 41 5.63 11.67 5.00
N LEU A 42 6.97 11.61 4.96
CA LEU A 42 7.73 10.46 5.45
C LEU A 42 7.70 10.34 6.97
N GLU A 43 7.82 11.46 7.69
CA GLU A 43 7.67 11.48 9.15
C GLU A 43 6.30 10.92 9.54
N ARG A 44 5.24 11.38 8.86
CA ARG A 44 3.89 10.87 9.10
C ARG A 44 3.76 9.38 8.82
N ALA A 45 4.38 8.89 7.76
CA ALA A 45 4.40 7.47 7.42
C ALA A 45 5.12 6.62 8.49
N GLY A 46 5.98 7.20 9.32
CA GLY A 46 6.57 6.51 10.47
C GLY A 46 5.61 6.36 11.67
N GLU A 47 4.55 7.16 11.73
CA GLU A 47 3.64 7.23 12.88
C GLU A 47 2.32 6.49 12.69
N VAL A 48 1.82 6.43 11.46
CA VAL A 48 0.48 5.89 11.17
C VAL A 48 0.50 4.99 9.94
N ASP A 49 -0.26 3.90 9.97
CA ASP A 49 -0.47 3.02 8.82
C ASP A 49 -1.26 3.75 7.71
N ILE A 50 -0.71 3.78 6.50
CA ILE A 50 -1.28 4.43 5.32
C ILE A 50 -1.72 3.33 4.34
N ASP A 51 -2.97 3.36 3.90
CA ASP A 51 -3.46 2.39 2.92
C ASP A 51 -2.95 2.69 1.51
N LEU A 52 -2.91 3.98 1.16
CA LEU A 52 -2.61 4.46 -0.18
C LEU A 52 -1.90 5.81 -0.11
N VAL A 53 -0.85 5.96 -0.92
CA VAL A 53 -0.16 7.24 -1.16
C VAL A 53 -0.28 7.63 -2.64
N LEU A 54 -0.62 8.88 -2.89
CA LEU A 54 -0.61 9.51 -4.21
C LEU A 54 0.34 10.71 -4.16
N SER A 55 1.49 10.57 -4.81
CA SER A 55 2.53 11.61 -4.87
C SER A 55 2.59 12.24 -6.26
N ASP A 56 2.87 13.53 -6.33
CA ASP A 56 3.36 14.14 -7.55
C ASP A 56 4.73 13.57 -7.95
N TYR A 57 5.03 13.56 -9.24
CA TYR A 57 6.32 13.16 -9.76
C TYR A 57 7.40 14.24 -9.61
N HIS A 58 7.07 15.52 -9.86
CA HIS A 58 8.01 16.63 -9.91
C HIS A 58 7.87 17.57 -8.71
N MET A 59 8.61 17.26 -7.64
CA MET A 59 8.72 18.15 -6.49
C MET A 59 10.15 18.67 -6.33
N PRO A 60 10.33 19.94 -5.90
CA PRO A 60 11.64 20.48 -5.57
C PRO A 60 12.38 19.65 -4.53
N GLY A 61 13.67 19.38 -4.78
CA GLY A 61 14.56 18.67 -3.86
C GLY A 61 14.46 17.15 -3.92
N MET A 62 13.26 16.57 -3.79
CA MET A 62 13.04 15.12 -3.86
C MET A 62 11.90 14.81 -4.81
N ASN A 63 12.17 14.07 -5.89
CA ASN A 63 11.12 13.68 -6.82
C ASN A 63 10.21 12.58 -6.23
N GLY A 64 9.03 12.41 -6.83
CA GLY A 64 8.02 11.46 -6.35
C GLY A 64 8.53 10.03 -6.23
N LEU A 65 9.37 9.56 -7.15
CA LEU A 65 9.91 8.20 -7.10
C LEU A 65 10.93 8.00 -5.98
N GLN A 66 11.78 9.00 -5.72
CA GLN A 66 12.69 8.99 -4.59
C GLN A 66 11.93 8.97 -3.27
N PHE A 67 10.86 9.76 -3.16
CA PHE A 67 9.95 9.74 -2.02
C PHE A 67 9.32 8.36 -1.86
N LEU A 68 8.72 7.80 -2.92
CA LEU A 68 8.04 6.50 -2.87
C LEU A 68 8.99 5.35 -2.55
N ASN A 69 10.25 5.41 -2.99
CA ASN A 69 11.28 4.44 -2.61
C ASN A 69 11.57 4.46 -1.11
N ARG A 70 11.64 5.64 -0.50
CA ARG A 70 11.81 5.78 0.97
C ARG A 70 10.55 5.37 1.72
N PHE A 71 9.40 5.81 1.23
CA PHE A 71 8.10 5.47 1.79
C PHE A 71 7.88 3.96 1.81
N ARG A 72 8.26 3.24 0.75
CA ARG A 72 8.21 1.78 0.67
C ARG A 72 9.02 1.10 1.77
N GLN A 73 10.17 1.65 2.16
CA GLN A 73 10.98 1.07 3.24
C GLN A 73 10.28 1.17 4.60
N LEU A 74 9.46 2.22 4.79
CA LEU A 74 8.67 2.42 6.00
C LEU A 74 7.38 1.59 5.97
N GLN A 75 6.70 1.60 4.82
CA GLN A 75 5.41 0.95 4.61
C GLN A 75 5.41 0.16 3.29
N PRO A 76 5.96 -1.06 3.30
CA PRO A 76 6.06 -1.88 2.09
C PRO A 76 4.69 -2.25 1.51
N ASP A 77 3.69 -2.40 2.38
CA ASP A 77 2.37 -2.91 2.02
C ASP A 77 1.40 -1.82 1.56
N ALA A 78 1.70 -0.55 1.85
CA ALA A 78 0.91 0.59 1.44
C ALA A 78 0.96 0.73 -0.08
N VAL A 79 -0.19 0.95 -0.73
CA VAL A 79 -0.22 1.06 -2.19
C VAL A 79 0.29 2.42 -2.63
N ARG A 80 1.13 2.45 -3.66
CA ARG A 80 1.84 3.65 -4.11
C ARG A 80 1.39 4.05 -5.50
N MET A 81 0.99 5.30 -5.68
CA MET A 81 0.57 5.86 -6.96
C MET A 81 1.27 7.19 -7.23
N VAL A 82 1.41 7.53 -8.50
CA VAL A 82 2.01 8.78 -8.94
C VAL A 82 1.04 9.58 -9.79
N LEU A 83 0.95 10.88 -9.52
CA LEU A 83 0.30 11.88 -10.36
C LEU A 83 1.39 12.60 -11.16
N SER A 84 1.24 12.74 -12.48
CA SER A 84 2.36 13.18 -13.34
C SER A 84 1.88 13.80 -14.65
N ALA A 85 2.67 14.69 -15.26
CA ALA A 85 2.37 15.18 -16.60
C ALA A 85 2.68 14.11 -17.67
N SER A 86 1.96 14.15 -18.79
CA SER A 86 2.03 13.11 -19.84
C SER A 86 3.42 12.88 -20.45
N THR A 87 4.31 13.89 -20.43
CA THR A 87 5.67 13.81 -20.99
C THR A 87 6.66 13.04 -20.12
N GLU A 88 6.28 12.66 -18.90
CA GLU A 88 7.18 12.10 -17.89
C GLU A 88 7.11 10.57 -17.82
N PHE A 89 6.06 9.99 -18.41
CA PHE A 89 5.76 8.57 -18.37
C PHE A 89 6.87 7.71 -19.03
N ASP A 90 7.31 8.09 -20.23
CA ASP A 90 8.29 7.33 -21.00
C ASP A 90 9.68 7.30 -20.34
N THR A 91 10.00 8.34 -19.59
CA THR A 91 11.30 8.46 -18.89
C THR A 91 11.28 7.73 -17.54
N ALA A 92 10.09 7.59 -16.94
CA ALA A 92 9.94 7.02 -15.61
C ALA A 92 9.90 5.48 -15.60
N VAL A 93 9.61 4.81 -16.73
CA VAL A 93 9.31 3.35 -16.83
C VAL A 93 10.28 2.46 -16.05
N ARG A 94 11.59 2.76 -16.05
CA ARG A 94 12.57 1.96 -15.30
C ARG A 94 12.44 2.12 -13.79
N ALA A 95 12.27 3.35 -13.31
CA ALA A 95 12.16 3.65 -11.89
C ALA A 95 10.78 3.27 -11.31
N ILE A 96 9.76 3.06 -12.15
CA ILE A 96 8.45 2.47 -11.77
C ILE A 96 8.62 1.13 -11.07
N ASN A 97 9.45 0.26 -11.66
CA ASN A 97 9.63 -1.10 -11.16
C ASN A 97 10.39 -1.11 -9.82
N GLU A 98 11.33 -0.20 -9.63
CA GLU A 98 12.10 -0.09 -8.39
C GLU A 98 11.23 0.37 -7.21
N ALA A 99 10.36 1.36 -7.44
CA ALA A 99 9.44 1.88 -6.42
C ALA A 99 8.15 1.06 -6.25
N GLU A 100 7.95 0.02 -7.06
CA GLU A 100 6.71 -0.79 -7.11
C GLU A 100 5.45 0.10 -7.14
N VAL A 101 5.46 1.08 -8.05
CA VAL A 101 4.30 1.96 -8.23
C VAL A 101 3.17 1.17 -8.87
N PHE A 102 2.00 1.21 -8.25
CA PHE A 102 0.81 0.51 -8.72
C PHE A 102 0.22 1.16 -9.98
N ARG A 103 0.15 2.50 -10.01
CA ARG A 103 -0.44 3.23 -11.11
C ARG A 103 0.11 4.65 -11.24
N PHE A 104 0.21 5.10 -12.49
CA PHE A 104 0.41 6.48 -12.87
C PHE A 104 -0.93 7.07 -13.32
N ILE A 105 -1.20 8.30 -12.90
CA ILE A 105 -2.39 9.06 -13.28
C ILE A 105 -1.92 10.35 -13.96
N PRO A 106 -2.32 10.62 -15.21
CA PRO A 106 -1.91 11.82 -15.90
C PRO A 106 -2.60 13.07 -15.32
N LYS A 107 -1.87 14.19 -15.29
CA LYS A 107 -2.41 15.54 -15.08
C LYS A 107 -2.82 16.14 -16.45
N PRO A 108 -4.02 16.72 -16.59
CA PRO A 108 -5.13 16.72 -15.64
C PRO A 108 -5.81 15.35 -15.53
N TRP A 109 -6.26 14.98 -14.33
CA TRP A 109 -6.93 13.71 -14.08
C TRP A 109 -8.42 13.76 -14.41
N GLN A 110 -8.97 12.63 -14.85
CA GLN A 110 -10.41 12.43 -14.94
C GLN A 110 -10.95 11.87 -13.62
N ARG A 111 -12.09 12.40 -13.14
CA ARG A 111 -12.66 12.01 -11.84
C ARG A 111 -12.95 10.51 -11.79
N GLU A 112 -13.57 9.99 -12.84
CA GLU A 112 -14.03 8.62 -12.93
C GLU A 112 -12.84 7.65 -12.93
N GLU A 113 -11.79 7.97 -13.68
CA GLU A 113 -10.54 7.20 -13.72
C GLU A 113 -9.82 7.21 -12.36
N LEU A 114 -9.71 8.39 -11.72
CA LEU A 114 -9.11 8.52 -10.39
C LEU A 114 -9.88 7.69 -9.35
N GLN A 115 -11.22 7.75 -9.37
CA GLN A 115 -12.06 6.97 -8.48
C GLN A 115 -11.85 5.47 -8.67
N GLN A 116 -11.93 4.98 -9.91
CA GLN A 116 -11.73 3.56 -10.22
C GLN A 116 -10.35 3.08 -9.80
N THR A 117 -9.32 3.90 -10.07
CA THR A 117 -7.94 3.57 -9.72
C THR A 117 -7.75 3.46 -8.21
N ILE A 118 -8.34 4.37 -7.43
CA ILE A 118 -8.29 4.30 -5.96
C ILE A 118 -9.03 3.06 -5.44
N VAL A 119 -10.19 2.71 -6.00
CA VAL A 119 -10.91 1.49 -5.60
C VAL A 119 -10.05 0.24 -5.83
N LEU A 120 -9.41 0.14 -6.99
CA LEU A 120 -8.50 -0.97 -7.30
C LEU A 120 -7.27 -0.98 -6.38
N ALA A 121 -6.72 0.19 -6.07
CA ALA A 121 -5.58 0.32 -5.15
C ALA A 121 -5.95 -0.15 -3.74
N LEU A 122 -7.11 0.24 -3.21
CA LEU A 122 -7.57 -0.20 -1.89
C LEU A 122 -7.87 -1.70 -1.85
N ALA A 123 -8.47 -2.26 -2.90
CA ALA A 123 -8.65 -3.71 -3.02
C ALA A 123 -7.32 -4.46 -3.01
N ARG A 124 -6.28 -3.90 -3.66
CA ARG A 124 -4.92 -4.46 -3.61
C ARG A 124 -4.31 -4.41 -2.20
N ARG A 125 -4.50 -3.30 -1.47
CA ARG A 125 -4.07 -3.20 -0.05
C ARG A 125 -4.72 -4.29 0.80
N ASP A 126 -5.99 -4.58 0.55
CA ASP A 126 -6.73 -5.62 1.28
C ASP A 126 -6.22 -7.02 0.98
N GLN A 127 -5.97 -7.33 -0.28
CA GLN A 127 -5.36 -8.60 -0.68
C GLN A 127 -4.00 -8.79 -0.02
N HIS A 128 -3.15 -7.76 -0.02
CA HIS A 128 -1.83 -7.85 0.61
C HIS A 128 -1.92 -8.09 2.12
N THR A 129 -2.84 -7.39 2.78
CA THR A 129 -3.06 -7.51 4.23
C THR A 129 -3.61 -8.90 4.58
N ALA A 130 -4.57 -9.41 3.81
CA ALA A 130 -5.15 -10.74 4.03
C ALA A 130 -4.09 -11.85 3.88
N LEU A 131 -3.26 -11.77 2.84
CA LEU A 131 -2.17 -12.74 2.61
C LEU A 131 -1.13 -12.70 3.74
N ALA A 132 -0.75 -11.50 4.20
CA ALA A 132 0.19 -11.36 5.31
C ALA A 132 -0.35 -11.98 6.61
N LEU A 133 -1.64 -11.78 6.91
CA LEU A 133 -2.29 -12.39 8.07
C LEU A 133 -2.38 -13.91 7.98
N GLU A 134 -2.71 -14.44 6.80
CA GLU A 134 -2.76 -15.88 6.55
C GLU A 134 -1.38 -16.53 6.76
N GLN A 135 -0.33 -15.95 6.17
CA GLN A 135 1.05 -16.42 6.31
C GLN A 135 1.53 -16.37 7.77
N ALA A 136 1.21 -15.30 8.49
CA ALA A 136 1.54 -15.18 9.91
C ALA A 136 0.84 -16.25 10.76
N SER A 137 -0.43 -16.54 10.48
CA SER A 137 -1.18 -17.60 11.18
C SER A 137 -0.58 -18.98 10.93
N LEU A 138 -0.23 -19.31 9.69
CA LEU A 138 0.39 -20.60 9.36
C LEU A 138 1.75 -20.76 10.06
N THR A 139 2.57 -19.71 10.04
CA THR A 139 3.89 -19.72 10.70
C THR A 139 3.77 -19.91 12.21
N ALA A 140 2.79 -19.26 12.85
CA ALA A 140 2.52 -19.43 14.27
C ALA A 140 2.06 -20.85 14.62
N GLN A 141 1.21 -21.46 13.78
CA GLN A 141 0.77 -22.85 13.94
C GLN A 141 1.93 -23.84 13.82
N GLU A 142 2.79 -23.67 12.81
CA GLU A 142 3.99 -24.50 12.63
C GLU A 142 4.94 -24.42 13.82
N LEU A 143 5.15 -23.21 14.37
CA LEU A 143 5.99 -23.02 15.56
C LEU A 143 5.40 -23.72 16.79
N ALA A 144 4.09 -23.58 17.01
CA ALA A 144 3.41 -24.23 18.13
C ALA A 144 3.49 -25.76 18.03
N LEU A 145 3.32 -26.33 16.83
CA LEU A 145 3.47 -27.77 16.59
C LEU A 145 4.90 -28.25 16.92
N ARG A 146 5.91 -27.54 16.41
CA ARG A 146 7.33 -27.85 16.71
C ARG A 146 7.63 -27.79 18.21
N GLN A 147 6.99 -26.88 18.92
CA GLN A 147 7.21 -26.72 20.36
C GLN A 147 6.55 -27.85 21.15
N LEU A 148 5.32 -28.24 20.80
CA LEU A 148 4.67 -29.42 21.37
C LEU A 148 5.46 -30.70 21.10
N GLU A 149 6.04 -30.85 19.90
CA GLU A 149 6.91 -31.99 19.58
C GLU A 149 8.21 -32.00 20.39
N ALA A 150 8.75 -30.83 20.74
CA ALA A 150 9.93 -30.71 21.56
C ALA A 150 9.64 -30.99 23.04
N ASP A 151 8.49 -30.51 23.54
CA ASP A 151 8.06 -30.68 24.93
C ASP A 151 7.56 -32.11 25.20
N GLU A 152 6.83 -32.71 24.24
CA GLU A 152 6.29 -34.06 24.31
C GLU A 152 6.57 -34.86 23.03
N PRO A 153 7.77 -35.46 22.92
CA PRO A 153 8.20 -36.15 21.72
C PRO A 153 7.29 -37.34 21.39
N GLY A 154 6.59 -37.24 20.25
CA GLY A 154 5.72 -38.28 19.70
C GLY A 154 4.22 -37.97 19.72
N ILE A 155 3.78 -36.88 20.36
CA ILE A 155 2.35 -36.50 20.42
C ILE A 155 1.74 -36.16 19.06
N THR A 156 2.53 -35.69 18.09
CA THR A 156 2.06 -35.39 16.72
C THR A 156 2.01 -36.62 15.81
N LYS A 157 2.50 -37.78 16.25
CA LYS A 157 2.46 -39.01 15.45
C LYS A 157 1.17 -39.76 15.73
N VAL A 158 0.20 -39.61 14.82
CA VAL A 158 -0.98 -40.48 14.79
C VAL A 158 -0.54 -41.85 14.28
N ASN A 159 -0.53 -42.86 15.15
CA ASN A 159 -0.30 -44.24 14.75
C ASN A 159 -1.61 -44.82 14.20
N TRP A 160 -1.69 -44.91 12.88
CA TRP A 160 -2.81 -45.56 12.20
C TRP A 160 -2.65 -47.08 12.28
N GLY A 161 -3.67 -47.79 12.81
CA GLY A 161 -3.80 -49.23 12.65
C GLY A 161 -3.98 -49.62 11.17
N ALA A 162 -3.62 -50.85 10.80
CA ALA A 162 -3.81 -51.36 9.42
C ALA A 162 -5.28 -51.40 8.94
N ASP A 163 -6.22 -51.17 9.86
CA ASP A 163 -7.67 -51.10 9.64
C ASP A 163 -8.22 -49.66 9.67
N GLY A 164 -7.36 -48.65 9.83
CA GLY A 164 -7.76 -47.23 9.89
C GLY A 164 -8.37 -46.79 11.24
N SER A 165 -8.26 -47.60 12.29
CA SER A 165 -8.63 -47.19 13.65
C SER A 165 -7.53 -46.36 14.32
N VAL A 166 -7.95 -45.38 15.15
CA VAL A 166 -7.11 -44.52 16.02
C VAL A 166 -7.01 -45.14 17.40
#